data_AF-A0A4Y2LJ79-F1
#
_entry.id   AF-A0A4Y2LJ79-F1
#
_cell.length_a   1.000
_cell.length_b   1.000
_cell.length_c   1.000
_cell.angle_alpha   90.00
_cell.angle_beta   90.00
_cell.angle_gamma   90.00
#
_symmetry.space_group_name_H-M   'P 1'
#
loop_
_entity.id
_entity.type
_entity.pdbx_description
1 polymer ?
#
loop_
_entity_poly.entity_id
_entity_poly.type
_entity_poly.pdbx_seq_one_letter_code
_entity_poly.pdbx_strand_id
1 'polypeptide(L)'
;MAKLDSHNTILQADCLALKEAISWTSGQKLMAKLWCDSESVAKTIIYRKSRNSIIHEIQISLQDSLNIKVCWVEGHIGIAGNEAADKSAN
;
A
#
# COMPACT_ATOMS: atom_id res chain seq x y z
N MET A 1 1.77 16.28 -0.14
CA MET A 1 2.09 14.96 -0.72
C MET A 1 3.51 15.04 -1.24
N ALA A 2 4.41 14.14 -0.82
CA ALA A 2 5.81 14.17 -1.21
C ALA A 2 6.03 13.24 -2.41
N LYS A 3 6.69 13.74 -3.46
CA LYS A 3 7.08 12.93 -4.61
C LYS A 3 8.38 12.20 -4.29
N LEU A 4 8.43 10.90 -4.56
CA LEU A 4 9.66 10.13 -4.43
C LEU A 4 10.67 10.57 -5.48
N ASP A 5 11.94 10.50 -5.13
CA ASP A 5 13.02 10.83 -6.06
C ASP A 5 13.03 9.83 -7.22
N SER A 6 13.42 10.32 -8.40
CA SER A 6 13.55 9.58 -9.67
C SER A 6 14.35 8.27 -9.59
N HIS A 7 15.23 8.11 -8.60
CA HIS A 7 16.00 6.87 -8.41
C HIS A 7 15.18 5.73 -7.77
N ASN A 8 13.99 6.01 -7.23
CA ASN A 8 13.15 5.00 -6.60
C ASN A 8 12.41 4.18 -7.65
N THR A 9 12.35 2.87 -7.41
CA THR A 9 11.54 1.96 -8.25
C THR A 9 10.05 2.14 -7.98
N ILE A 10 9.22 1.79 -8.97
CA ILE A 10 7.75 1.76 -8.82
C ILE A 10 7.35 0.90 -7.62
N LEU A 11 7.99 -0.26 -7.44
CA LEU A 11 7.72 -1.14 -6.30
C LEU A 11 8.01 -0.46 -4.95
N GLN A 12 9.09 0.31 -4.83
CA GLN A 12 9.40 1.07 -3.61
C GLN A 12 8.36 2.15 -3.36
N ALA A 13 7.91 2.83 -4.41
CA ALA A 13 6.87 3.85 -4.31
C ALA A 13 5.54 3.27 -3.82
N ASP A 14 5.08 2.19 -4.44
CA ASP A 14 3.83 1.54 -4.08
C ASP A 14 3.89 0.96 -2.65
N CYS A 15 5.03 0.38 -2.26
CA CYS A 15 5.23 -0.11 -0.89
C CYS A 15 5.16 1.03 0.12
N LEU A 16 5.80 2.17 -0.17
CA LEU A 16 5.78 3.31 0.73
C LEU A 16 4.37 3.90 0.84
N ALA A 17 3.65 4.05 -0.28
CA ALA A 17 2.27 4.52 -0.28
C ALA A 17 1.37 3.63 0.58
N LEU A 18 1.51 2.31 0.47
CA LEU A 18 0.77 1.36 1.31
C LEU A 18 1.16 1.46 2.78
N LYS A 19 2.45 1.58 3.10
CA LYS A 19 2.93 1.75 4.48
C LYS A 19 2.33 3.00 5.14
N GLU A 20 2.35 4.13 4.45
CA GLU A 20 1.77 5.39 4.95
C GLU A 20 0.26 5.29 5.12
N ALA A 21 -0.45 4.65 4.18
CA ALA A 21 -1.88 4.41 4.28
C ALA A 21 -2.24 3.54 5.51
N ILE A 22 -1.46 2.50 5.78
CA ILE A 22 -1.63 1.64 6.97
C ILE A 22 -1.40 2.47 8.23
N SER A 23 -0.27 3.18 8.32
CA SER A 23 0.08 4.01 9.49
C SER A 23 -1.01 5.03 9.82
N TRP A 24 -1.50 5.75 8.81
CA TRP A 24 -2.57 6.72 8.97
C TRP A 24 -3.87 6.05 9.45
N THR A 25 -4.21 4.89 8.88
CA THR A 25 -5.44 4.16 9.19
C THR A 25 -5.40 3.52 10.58
N SER A 26 -4.24 3.01 11.01
CA SER A 26 -4.05 2.44 12.35
C SER A 26 -4.34 3.48 13.45
N GLY A 27 -4.09 4.77 13.16
CA GLY A 27 -4.45 5.87 14.06
C GLY A 27 -5.96 6.13 14.21
N GLN A 28 -6.79 5.70 13.24
CA GLN A 28 -8.23 6.03 13.22
C GLN A 28 -9.10 5.11 14.09
N LYS A 29 -8.57 3.98 14.60
CA LYS A 29 -9.30 2.97 15.42
C LYS A 29 -10.59 2.41 14.82
N LEU A 30 -10.88 2.66 13.54
CA LEU A 30 -12.05 2.15 12.82
C LEU A 30 -11.68 0.97 11.92
N MET A 31 -12.67 0.12 11.61
CA MET A 31 -12.53 -0.90 10.56
C MET A 31 -12.36 -0.20 9.22
N ALA A 32 -11.28 -0.52 8.50
CA ALA A 32 -10.94 0.11 7.24
C ALA A 32 -10.48 -0.92 6.21
N LYS A 33 -10.78 -0.63 4.94
CA LYS A 33 -10.31 -1.39 3.81
C LYS A 33 -9.44 -0.49 2.93
N LEU A 34 -8.18 -0.89 2.74
CA LEU A 34 -7.25 -0.25 1.83
C LEU A 34 -7.23 -1.02 0.52
N TRP A 35 -7.26 -0.29 -0.59
CA TRP A 35 -7.21 -0.85 -1.93
C TRP A 35 -5.87 -0.50 -2.56
N CYS A 36 -5.21 -1.49 -3.14
CA CYS A 36 -3.94 -1.36 -3.83
C CYS A 36 -4.06 -2.00 -5.21
N ASP A 37 -3.65 -1.30 -6.25
CA ASP A 37 -3.66 -1.79 -7.63
C ASP A 37 -2.36 -2.46 -8.08
N SER A 38 -1.28 -2.24 -7.32
CA SER A 38 0.00 -2.91 -7.54
C SER A 38 -0.06 -4.39 -7.17
N GLU A 39 -0.25 -5.24 -8.17
CA GLU A 39 -0.26 -6.71 -7.99
C GLU A 39 1.07 -7.19 -7.37
N SER A 40 2.19 -6.56 -7.73
CA SER A 40 3.50 -6.87 -7.16
C SER A 40 3.57 -6.59 -5.66
N VAL A 41 3.01 -5.49 -5.17
CA VAL A 41 2.95 -5.20 -3.73
C VAL A 41 2.03 -6.19 -3.04
N ALA A 42 0.83 -6.41 -3.58
CA ALA A 42 -0.14 -7.36 -3.02
C ALA A 42 0.44 -8.78 -2.86
N LYS A 43 1.17 -9.28 -3.86
CA LYS A 43 1.88 -10.57 -3.76
C LYS A 43 3.00 -10.53 -2.72
N THR A 44 3.76 -9.44 -2.68
CA THR A 44 4.94 -9.31 -1.81
C THR A 44 4.55 -9.21 -0.33
N ILE A 45 3.45 -8.52 0.01
CA ILE A 45 2.97 -8.44 1.40
C ILE A 45 2.46 -9.80 1.91
N ILE A 46 1.85 -10.62 1.03
CA ILE A 46 1.41 -11.98 1.38
C ILE A 46 2.62 -12.91 1.54
N TYR A 47 3.68 -12.69 0.76
CA TYR A 47 4.87 -13.53 0.78
C TYR A 47 5.81 -13.20 1.96
N ARG A 48 5.71 -13.99 3.03
CA ARG A 48 6.45 -13.82 4.30
C ARG A 48 7.99 -13.98 4.24
N LYS A 49 8.59 -14.29 3.10
CA LYS A 49 10.07 -14.47 2.97
C LYS A 49 10.81 -13.29 2.34
N SER A 50 10.18 -12.13 2.20
CA SER A 50 10.86 -10.95 1.66
C SER A 50 12.01 -10.49 2.56
N ARG A 51 13.18 -10.16 1.97
CA ARG A 51 14.33 -9.55 2.67
C ARG A 51 14.25 -8.01 2.71
N ASN A 52 13.21 -7.42 2.14
CA ASN A 52 13.03 -5.98 2.07
C ASN A 52 12.45 -5.45 3.40
N SER A 53 13.14 -4.51 4.04
CA SER A 53 12.74 -3.95 5.34
C SER A 53 11.36 -3.26 5.30
N ILE A 54 11.04 -2.54 4.21
CA ILE A 54 9.75 -1.85 4.07
C ILE A 54 8.60 -2.87 4.02
N ILE A 55 8.79 -3.97 3.29
CA ILE A 55 7.79 -5.05 3.23
C ILE A 55 7.60 -5.68 4.61
N HIS A 56 8.69 -5.89 5.35
CA HIS A 56 8.63 -6.46 6.68
C HIS A 56 7.86 -5.54 7.65
N GLU A 57 8.11 -4.23 7.60
CA GLU A 57 7.38 -3.23 8.39
C GLU A 57 5.89 -3.21 8.06
N ILE A 58 5.53 -3.30 6.76
CA ILE A 58 4.12 -3.41 6.33
C ILE A 58 3.47 -4.67 6.90
N GLN A 59 4.16 -5.81 6.82
CA GLN A 59 3.66 -7.09 7.33
C GLN A 59 3.42 -7.06 8.85
N ILE A 60 4.35 -6.49 9.62
CA ILE A 60 4.19 -6.31 11.06
C ILE A 60 3.03 -5.36 11.36
N SER A 61 2.97 -4.21 10.69
CA SER A 61 1.91 -3.20 10.91
C SER A 61 0.51 -3.76 10.64
N LEU A 62 0.36 -4.60 9.62
CA LEU A 62 -0.89 -5.30 9.32
C LEU A 62 -1.22 -6.39 10.35
N GLN A 63 -0.21 -7.07 10.90
CA GLN A 63 -0.41 -8.06 11.95
C GLN A 63 -0.88 -7.41 13.26
N ASP A 64 -0.38 -6.20 13.57
CA ASP A 64 -0.77 -5.44 14.76
C ASP A 64 -2.12 -4.72 14.59
N SER A 65 -2.48 -4.39 13.34
CA SER A 65 -3.69 -3.62 13.01
C SER A 65 -4.82 -4.51 12.48
N LEU A 66 -5.43 -5.32 13.35
CA LEU A 66 -6.51 -6.25 12.99
C LEU A 66 -7.76 -5.59 12.38
N ASN A 67 -7.87 -4.26 12.51
CA ASN A 67 -8.93 -3.44 11.93
C ASN A 67 -8.73 -3.08 10.45
N ILE A 68 -7.58 -3.40 9.87
CA ILE A 68 -7.22 -3.03 8.51
C ILE A 68 -7.23 -4.26 7.62
N LYS A 69 -7.93 -4.16 6.49
CA LYS A 69 -7.87 -5.15 5.41
C LYS A 69 -7.28 -4.52 4.17
N VAL A 70 -6.21 -5.11 3.62
CA VAL A 70 -5.65 -4.72 2.32
C VAL A 70 -6.26 -5.62 1.25
N CYS A 71 -6.77 -5.02 0.18
CA CYS A 71 -7.36 -5.71 -0.96
C CYS A 71 -6.66 -5.27 -2.25
N TRP A 72 -6.44 -6.23 -3.16
CA TRP A 72 -5.97 -5.93 -4.50
C TRP A 72 -7.15 -5.57 -5.41
N VAL A 73 -6.94 -4.60 -6.29
CA VAL A 73 -7.88 -4.21 -7.34
C VAL A 73 -7.13 -4.07 -8.66
N GLU A 74 -7.82 -4.30 -9.78
CA GLU A 74 -7.21 -4.03 -11.07
C GLU A 74 -7.15 -2.51 -11.33
N GLY A 75 -6.01 -2.01 -11.77
CA GLY A 75 -5.83 -0.61 -12.15
C GLY A 75 -6.50 -0.29 -13.50
N HIS A 76 -6.79 0.99 -13.73
CA HIS A 76 -7.26 1.52 -15.02
C HIS A 76 -8.58 0.94 -15.59
N ILE A 77 -9.44 0.36 -14.76
CA ILE A 77 -10.76 -0.17 -15.16
C ILE A 77 -11.93 0.78 -14.89
N GLY A 78 -11.70 2.07 -14.62
CA GLY A 78 -12.78 3.04 -14.36
C GLY A 78 -13.13 3.25 -12.88
N ILE A 79 -12.37 2.70 -11.92
CA ILE A 79 -12.65 2.87 -10.49
C ILE A 79 -12.20 4.26 -10.06
N ALA A 80 -13.16 5.16 -9.83
CA ALA A 80 -12.90 6.58 -9.53
C ALA A 80 -11.89 6.80 -8.37
N GLY A 81 -11.94 5.97 -7.33
CA GLY A 81 -10.99 6.04 -6.21
C GLY A 81 -9.57 5.66 -6.61
N ASN A 82 -9.41 4.63 -7.45
CA ASN A 82 -8.10 4.23 -7.99
C ASN A 82 -7.54 5.31 -8.91
N GLU A 83 -8.35 5.81 -9.84
CA GLU A 83 -7.93 6.86 -10.78
C GLU A 83 -7.55 8.17 -10.08
N ALA A 84 -8.21 8.50 -8.96
CA ALA A 84 -7.84 9.64 -8.13
C ALA A 84 -6.48 9.42 -7.44
N ALA A 85 -6.21 8.20 -6.98
CA ALA A 85 -4.90 7.83 -6.42
C ALA A 85 -3.80 7.88 -7.50
N ASP A 86 -4.05 7.34 -8.69
CA ASP A 86 -3.14 7.37 -9.85
C ASP A 86 -2.75 8.80 -10.24
N LYS A 87 -3.72 9.72 -10.25
CA LYS A 87 -3.48 11.15 -10.51
C LYS A 87 -2.67 11.81 -9.42
N SER A 88 -2.80 11.36 -8.17
CA SER A 88 -2.09 11.92 -7.03
C SER A 88 -0.66 11.38 -6.90
N ALA A 89 -0.36 10.25 -7.56
CA ALA A 89 0.95 9.61 -7.58
C ALA A 89 1.91 10.18 -8.64
N ASN A 90 1.39 10.92 -9.64
CA ASN A 90 2.15 11.51 -10.75
C ASN A 90 2.60 12.95 -10.46
#